data_AF-A0A5A5S423-F1
#
_entry.id   AF-A0A5A5S423-F1
#
_cell.length_a   1.000
_cell.length_b   1.000
_cell.length_c   1.000
_cell.angle_alpha   90.00
_cell.angle_beta   90.00
_cell.angle_gamma   90.00
#
_symmetry.space_group_name_H-M   'P 1'
#
loop_
_entity.id
_entity.type
_entity.pdbx_description
1 polymer ?
#
loop_
_entity_poly.entity_id
_entity_poly.type
_entity_poly.pdbx_seq_one_letter_code
_entity_poly.pdbx_strand_id
1 'polypeptide(L)' 'MARQLQITLPEDTMQLLDRWLTSSNYPEKEYNNLINEAIKLYIMEQQRNYLKQQLK' A
#
# COMPACT_ATOMS: atom_id res chain seq x y z
N MET A 1 -8.37 14.39 -12.25
CA MET A 1 -7.93 15.12 -11.03
C MET A 1 -7.40 14.11 -10.04
N ALA A 2 -6.15 14.24 -9.61
CA ALA A 2 -5.62 13.42 -8.51
C ALA A 2 -6.25 13.90 -7.20
N ARG A 3 -6.84 12.99 -6.42
CA ARG A 3 -7.31 13.30 -5.07
C ARG A 3 -6.13 13.18 -4.12
N GLN A 4 -5.79 14.25 -3.43
CA GLN A 4 -4.77 14.23 -2.40
C GLN A 4 -5.44 13.85 -1.06
N LEU A 5 -4.88 12.85 -0.39
CA LEU A 5 -5.35 12.38 0.91
C LEU A 5 -4.27 12.67 1.94
N GLN A 6 -4.70 13.12 3.12
CA GLN A 6 -3.84 13.16 4.30
C GLN A 6 -4.24 11.99 5.18
N ILE A 7 -3.27 11.14 5.51
CA ILE A 7 -3.48 9.96 6.35
C ILE A 7 -2.44 9.94 7.47
N THR A 8 -2.86 9.48 8.64
CA THR A 8 -1.96 9.22 9.77
C THR A 8 -1.79 7.72 9.89
N LEU A 9 -0.54 7.27 9.89
CA LEU A 9 -0.19 5.87 10.07
C LEU A 9 0.44 5.69 11.46
N PRO A 10 0.28 4.49 12.08
CA PRO A 10 1.01 4.15 13.30
C PRO A 10 2.53 4.27 13.10
N GLU A 11 3.23 4.57 14.18
CA GLU A 11 4.69 4.75 14.17
C GLU A 11 5.42 3.50 13.65
N ASP A 12 5.03 2.32 14.12
CA ASP A 12 5.61 1.05 13.65
C ASP A 12 5.46 0.86 12.13
N THR A 13 4.31 1.29 11.57
CA THR A 13 4.06 1.25 10.13
C THR A 13 4.97 2.24 9.38
N MET A 14 5.18 3.43 9.93
CA MET A 14 6.11 4.40 9.36
C MET A 14 7.55 3.86 9.35
N GLN A 15 7.99 3.23 10.44
CA GLN A 15 9.33 2.62 10.52
C GLN A 15 9.52 1.49 9.48
N LEU A 16 8.48 0.70 9.21
CA LEU A 16 8.52 -0.32 8.17
C LEU A 16 8.66 0.31 6.77
N LEU A 17 7.93 1.38 6.50
CA LEU A 17 8.03 2.12 5.24
C LEU A 17 9.44 2.71 5.05
N ASP A 18 10.00 3.30 6.11
CA ASP A 18 11.38 3.83 6.11
C ASP A 18 12.40 2.75 5.76
N ARG A 19 12.25 1.57 6.38
CA ARG A 19 13.12 0.42 6.11
C ARG A 19 13.02 -0.03 4.65
N TRP A 20 11.83 -0.03 4.08
CA TRP A 20 11.63 -0.41 2.67
C TRP A 20 12.21 0.61 1.71
N LEU A 21 12.06 1.91 2.00
CA LEU A 21 12.64 2.99 1.21
C LEU A 21 14.17 2.91 1.20
N THR A 22 14.78 2.78 2.39
CA THR A 22 16.23 2.68 2.55
C THR A 22 16.83 1.40 1.95
N SER A 23 16.08 0.30 1.96
CA SER A 23 16.52 -0.97 1.35
C SER A 23 16.41 -1.00 -0.18
N SER A 24 15.66 -0.06 -0.78
CA SER A 24 15.44 -0.06 -2.21
C SER A 24 16.54 0.74 -2.91
N ASN A 25 17.22 0.11 -3.86
CA ASN A 25 18.20 0.79 -4.71
C ASN A 25 17.52 1.64 -5.81
N TYR A 26 16.24 1.97 -5.65
CA TYR A 26 15.42 2.69 -6.61
C TYR A 26 15.13 4.10 -6.10
N PRO A 27 15.73 5.14 -6.71
CA PRO A 27 15.62 6.52 -6.23
C PRO A 27 14.22 7.14 -6.36
N GLU A 28 13.27 6.48 -7.03
CA GLU A 28 11.90 6.98 -7.27
C GLU A 28 10.84 6.38 -6.35
N LYS A 29 11.21 5.52 -5.38
CA LYS A 29 10.25 5.06 -4.39
C LYS A 29 10.01 6.18 -3.38
N GLU A 30 8.87 6.84 -3.48
CA GLU A 30 8.33 7.71 -2.44
C GLU A 30 7.33 6.95 -1.57
N TYR A 31 7.07 7.42 -0.34
CA TYR A 31 6.02 6.86 0.52
C TYR A 31 4.68 6.70 -0.21
N ASN A 32 4.32 7.68 -1.05
CA ASN A 32 3.10 7.63 -1.84
C ASN A 32 3.06 6.40 -2.76
N ASN A 33 4.17 6.01 -3.38
CA ASN A 33 4.22 4.86 -4.26
C ASN A 33 4.04 3.55 -3.46
N LEU A 34 4.73 3.43 -2.32
CA LEU A 34 4.58 2.27 -1.43
C LEU A 34 3.15 2.13 -0.90
N ILE A 35 2.56 3.24 -0.44
CA ILE A 35 1.19 3.29 0.07
C ILE A 35 0.20 2.94 -1.03
N ASN A 36 0.37 3.50 -2.25
CA ASN A 36 -0.50 3.21 -3.38
C ASN A 36 -0.46 1.74 -3.78
N GLU A 37 0.72 1.12 -3.84
CA GLU A 37 0.84 -0.30 -4.17
C GLU A 37 0.24 -1.18 -3.07
N ALA A 38 0.46 -0.87 -1.79
CA ALA A 38 -0.15 -1.59 -0.68
C ALA A 38 -1.69 -1.54 -0.74
N ILE A 39 -2.27 -0.37 -1.04
CA ILE A 39 -3.72 -0.21 -1.21
C ILE A 39 -4.25 -1.02 -2.39
N LYS A 40 -3.56 -1.00 -3.54
CA LYS A 40 -3.95 -1.80 -4.71
C LYS A 40 -3.98 -3.28 -4.38
N LEU A 41 -2.93 -3.79 -3.74
CA LEU A 41 -2.84 -5.21 -3.35
C LEU A 41 -3.96 -5.60 -2.39
N TYR A 42 -4.25 -4.77 -1.39
CA TYR A 42 -5.35 -5.01 -0.47
C TYR A 42 -6.70 -5.07 -1.20
N ILE A 43 -7.00 -4.11 -2.09
CA ILE A 43 -8.25 -4.11 -2.87
C ILE A 43 -8.36 -5.37 -3.74
N MET A 44 -7.28 -5.75 -4.42
CA MET A 44 -7.26 -6.96 -5.26
C MET A 44 -7.52 -8.22 -4.43
N GLU A 45 -6.94 -8.31 -3.23
CA GLU A 45 -7.18 -9.44 -2.32
C GLU A 45 -8.64 -9.50 -1.85
N GLN A 46 -9.21 -8.36 -1.46
CA GLN A 46 -10.62 -8.28 -1.06
C GLN A 46 -11.55 -8.71 -2.20
N GLN A 47 -11.31 -8.25 -3.42
CA GLN A 47 -12.07 -8.65 -4.60
C GLN A 47 -11.95 -10.15 -4.87
N ARG A 48 -10.73 -10.70 -4.79
CA ARG A 48 -10.50 -12.14 -4.95
C ARG A 48 -11.25 -12.96 -3.90
N ASN A 49 -11.24 -12.51 -2.65
CA ASN A 49 -11.91 -13.19 -1.55
C ASN A 49 -13.43 -13.14 -1.71
N TYR A 50 -13.97 -11.99 -2.13
CA TYR A 50 -15.38 -11.85 -2.46
C TYR A 50 -15.82 -12.81 -3.58
N LEU A 51 -15.06 -12.86 -4.70
CA LEU A 51 -15.36 -13.78 -5.81
C LEU A 51 -15.28 -15.25 -5.36
N LYS A 52 -14.31 -15.62 -4.53
CA LYS A 52 -14.24 -16.98 -3.95
C LYS A 52 -15.45 -17.34 -3.09
N GLN A 53 -16.04 -16.37 -2.38
CA GLN A 53 -17.25 -16.59 -1.60
C GLN A 53 -18.49 -16.75 -2.48
N GLN A 54 -18.56 -16.03 -3.61
CA GLN A 54 -19.67 -16.17 -4.56
C GLN A 54 -19.64 -17.48 -5.35
N LEU A 55 -18.47 -18.09 -5.50
CA LEU A 55 -18.28 -19.38 -6.17
C LEU A 55 -18.43 -20.60 -5.23
N LYS A 56 -18.73 -20.37 -3.95
CA LYS A 56 -19.07 -21.41 -2.97
C LYS A 56 -20.59 -21.60 -2.91
#